data_AF-A0A8T6M8X3-F1
#
_entry.id   AF-A0A8T6M8X3-F1
#
_cell.length_a   1.000
_cell.length_b   1.000
_cell.length_c   1.000
_cell.angle_alpha   90.00
_cell.angle_beta   90.00
_cell.angle_gamma   90.00
#
_symmetry.space_group_name_H-M   'P 1'
#
loop_
_entity.id
_entity.type
_entity.pdbx_description
1 polymer ?
#
loop_
_entity_poly.entity_id
_entity_poly.type
_entity_poly.pdbx_seq_one_letter_code
_entity_poly.pdbx_strand_id
1 'polypeptide(L)'
;LSNIIKIDYNKIERLIEPNQSEFKIGERVVLVIGSSAQVGVIKKINKNNEFEIMLARNAAFYPKNKVAVSRNVNSRWRLAGYGEIK
;
A
#
# COMPACT_ATOMS: atom_id res chain seq x y z
N LEU A 1 -7.47 9.90 17.16
CA LEU A 1 -6.53 8.79 16.89
C LEU A 1 -6.47 8.59 15.38
N SER A 2 -5.43 9.09 14.74
CA SER A 2 -5.25 8.95 13.28
C SER A 2 -4.77 7.54 12.95
N ASN A 3 -5.56 6.78 12.22
CA ASN A 3 -5.21 5.43 11.75
C ASN A 3 -4.35 5.49 10.46
N ILE A 4 -3.35 6.36 10.47
CA ILE A 4 -2.43 6.59 9.36
C ILE A 4 -1.15 5.81 9.61
N ILE A 5 -0.74 5.02 8.63
CA ILE A 5 0.53 4.32 8.63
C ILE A 5 1.46 4.92 7.59
N LYS A 6 2.76 4.84 7.85
CA LYS A 6 3.81 5.19 6.89
C LYS A 6 4.49 3.92 6.43
N ILE A 7 4.68 3.79 5.12
CA ILE A 7 5.39 2.65 4.54
C ILE A 7 6.47 3.12 3.58
N ASP A 8 7.62 2.47 3.62
CA ASP A 8 8.63 2.57 2.58
C ASP A 8 8.24 1.61 1.44
N TYR A 9 7.70 2.17 0.36
CA TYR A 9 7.15 1.41 -0.74
C TYR A 9 8.21 1.07 -1.81
N ASN A 10 8.15 -0.17 -2.29
CA ASN A 10 8.95 -0.70 -3.38
C ASN A 10 8.01 -1.24 -4.45
N LYS A 11 8.10 -0.70 -5.65
CA LYS A 11 7.32 -1.13 -6.82
C LYS A 11 7.87 -2.45 -7.35
N ILE A 12 6.99 -3.38 -7.71
CA ILE A 12 7.38 -4.56 -8.49
C ILE A 12 7.33 -4.18 -9.96
N GLU A 13 8.46 -4.27 -10.65
CA GLU A 13 8.51 -4.11 -12.09
C GLU A 13 7.95 -5.35 -12.78
N ARG A 14 7.05 -5.13 -13.75
CA ARG A 14 6.39 -6.21 -14.49
C ARG A 14 6.57 -5.98 -15.99
N LEU A 15 6.96 -7.05 -16.68
CA LEU A 15 7.25 -7.03 -18.11
C LEU A 15 5.99 -6.88 -18.98
N ILE A 16 4.84 -7.40 -18.54
CA ILE A 16 3.63 -7.53 -19.38
C ILE A 16 2.34 -7.30 -18.58
N GLU A 17 2.26 -6.24 -17.77
CA GLU A 17 1.04 -5.97 -16.97
C GLU A 17 0.56 -4.51 -16.93
N PRO A 18 -0.78 -4.29 -16.85
CA PRO A 18 -1.41 -2.96 -16.81
C PRO A 18 -1.16 -2.17 -15.51
N ASN A 19 -0.44 -2.72 -14.53
CA ASN A 19 -0.18 -2.08 -13.25
C ASN A 19 1.04 -1.12 -13.27
N GLN A 20 1.45 -0.65 -14.45
CA GLN A 20 2.65 0.18 -14.65
C GLN A 20 2.48 1.63 -14.22
N SER A 21 1.25 2.14 -14.21
CA SER A 21 1.03 3.55 -13.85
C SER A 21 1.36 3.82 -12.38
N GLU A 22 1.80 5.05 -12.10
CA GLU A 22 2.06 5.47 -10.72
C GLU A 22 0.79 5.48 -9.88
N PHE A 23 0.95 5.27 -8.57
CA PHE A 23 -0.12 5.43 -7.60
C PHE A 23 -0.56 6.90 -7.51
N LYS A 24 -1.84 7.13 -7.20
CA LYS A 24 -2.39 8.47 -7.02
C LYS A 24 -2.84 8.71 -5.57
N ILE A 25 -2.77 9.97 -5.14
CA ILE A 25 -3.40 10.39 -3.88
C ILE A 25 -4.91 10.18 -3.99
N GLY A 26 -5.53 9.69 -2.91
CA GLY A 26 -6.95 9.31 -2.86
C GLY A 26 -7.25 7.90 -3.37
N GLU A 27 -6.25 7.20 -3.91
CA GLU A 27 -6.43 5.85 -4.43
C GLU A 27 -6.60 4.82 -3.30
N ARG A 28 -7.52 3.87 -3.50
CA ARG A 28 -7.73 2.74 -2.58
C ARG A 28 -6.77 1.60 -2.89
N VAL A 29 -6.16 1.06 -1.84
CA VAL A 29 -5.23 -0.07 -1.90
C VAL A 29 -5.63 -1.14 -0.89
N VAL A 30 -5.21 -2.37 -1.16
CA VAL A 30 -5.22 -3.46 -0.17
C VAL A 30 -3.81 -3.67 0.34
N LEU A 31 -3.67 -3.68 1.66
CA LEU A 31 -2.44 -3.92 2.39
C LEU A 31 -2.56 -5.27 3.09
N VAL A 32 -1.60 -6.16 2.88
CA VAL A 32 -1.49 -7.39 3.66
C VAL A 32 -0.30 -7.22 4.61
N ILE A 33 -0.61 -7.06 5.89
CA ILE A 33 0.36 -6.86 6.97
C ILE A 33 0.32 -8.11 7.85
N GLY A 34 1.34 -8.96 7.76
CA GLY A 34 1.29 -10.31 8.33
C GLY A 34 0.12 -11.11 7.76
N SER A 35 -0.81 -11.56 8.60
CA SER A 35 -2.04 -12.26 8.20
C SER A 35 -3.24 -11.31 7.98
N SER A 36 -3.09 -10.02 8.26
CA SER A 36 -4.19 -9.05 8.24
C SER A 36 -4.30 -8.36 6.88
N ALA A 37 -5.41 -8.57 6.18
CA ALA A 37 -5.74 -7.84 4.96
C ALA A 37 -6.57 -6.60 5.30
N GLN A 38 -6.05 -5.41 4.98
CA GLN A 38 -6.66 -4.13 5.30
C GLN A 38 -6.85 -3.30 4.03
N VAL A 39 -7.96 -2.57 3.96
CA VAL A 39 -8.16 -1.55 2.92
C VAL A 39 -7.63 -0.22 3.44
N GLY A 40 -6.89 0.49 2.60
CA GLY A 40 -6.38 1.82 2.89
C GLY A 40 -6.62 2.80 1.74
N VAL A 41 -6.48 4.09 2.05
CA VAL A 41 -6.48 5.18 1.07
C VAL A 41 -5.15 5.91 1.14
N ILE A 42 -4.46 6.04 0.02
CA ILE A 42 -3.21 6.81 -0.06
C ILE A 42 -3.53 8.28 0.19
N LYS A 43 -2.94 8.87 1.22
CA LYS A 43 -3.10 10.29 1.58
C LYS A 43 -1.94 11.14 1.09
N LYS A 44 -0.74 10.55 1.04
CA LYS A 44 0.47 11.24 0.58
C LYS A 44 1.44 10.27 -0.06
N ILE A 45 2.13 10.74 -1.10
CA ILE A 45 3.26 10.06 -1.74
C ILE A 45 4.44 11.02 -1.67
N ASN A 46 5.44 10.68 -0.86
CA ASN A 46 6.65 11.50 -0.67
C ASN A 46 7.70 11.15 -1.74
N LYS A 47 8.68 12.04 -1.95
CA LYS A 47 9.74 11.88 -2.98
C LYS A 47 10.59 10.60 -2.84
N ASN A 48 10.65 10.01 -1.66
CA ASN A 48 11.45 8.83 -1.36
C ASN A 48 10.63 7.52 -1.40
N ASN A 49 9.54 7.48 -2.18
CA ASN A 49 8.58 6.37 -2.20
C ASN A 49 8.00 6.03 -0.82
N GLU A 50 7.96 6.99 0.10
CA GLU A 50 7.26 6.84 1.37
C GLU A 50 5.79 7.18 1.18
N PHE A 51 4.90 6.25 1.51
CA PHE A 51 3.47 6.44 1.37
C PHE A 51 2.85 6.63 2.75
N GLU A 52 2.01 7.65 2.89
CA GLU A 52 1.12 7.79 4.06
C GLU A 52 -0.26 7.24 3.68
N ILE A 53 -0.68 6.17 4.36
CA ILE A 53 -1.92 5.44 4.04
C ILE A 53 -2.83 5.49 5.24
N MET A 54 -4.04 5.98 5.05
CA MET A 54 -5.10 5.92 6.04
C MET A 54 -5.82 4.58 5.94
N LEU A 55 -5.73 3.75 6.96
CA LEU A 55 -6.42 2.47 7.02
C LEU A 55 -7.92 2.69 7.31
N ALA A 56 -8.78 1.92 6.64
CA ALA A 56 -10.23 1.99 6.82
C ALA A 56 -10.70 1.45 8.19
N ARG A 57 -9.94 0.52 8.78
CA ARG A 57 -10.15 -0.02 10.12
C ARG A 57 -8.82 -0.07 10.85
N ASN A 58 -8.85 0.00 12.19
CA ASN A 58 -7.64 -0.15 12.98
C ASN A 58 -7.06 -1.56 12.79
N ALA A 59 -5.74 -1.65 12.72
CA ALA A 59 -5.03 -2.92 12.57
C ALA A 59 -3.87 -2.98 13.56
N ALA A 60 -3.61 -4.17 14.08
CA ALA A 60 -2.40 -4.42 14.85
C ALA A 60 -1.24 -4.70 13.90
N PHE A 61 -0.13 -4.00 14.11
CA PHE A 61 1.12 -4.17 13.39
C PHE A 61 2.27 -3.61 14.22
N TYR A 62 3.48 -3.99 13.88
CA TYR A 62 4.70 -3.52 14.51
C TYR A 62 5.52 -2.68 13.52
N PRO A 63 6.37 -1.75 14.01
CA PRO A 63 7.41 -1.16 13.19
C PRO A 63 8.22 -2.25 12.48
N LYS A 64 8.65 -1.97 11.27
CA LYS A 64 9.40 -2.87 10.39
C LYS A 64 8.64 -4.09 9.87
N ASN A 65 7.33 -4.19 10.10
CA ASN A 65 6.54 -5.24 9.46
C ASN A 65 6.55 -5.09 7.93
N LYS A 66 6.79 -6.20 7.25
CA LYS A 66 6.64 -6.28 5.80
C LYS A 66 5.17 -6.17 5.44
N VAL A 67 4.89 -5.42 4.38
CA VAL A 67 3.55 -5.21 3.86
C VAL A 67 3.53 -5.49 2.36
N ALA A 68 2.59 -6.31 1.92
CA ALA A 68 2.27 -6.43 0.50
C ALA A 68 1.22 -5.39 0.12
N VAL A 69 1.43 -4.68 -0.98
CA VAL A 69 0.55 -3.60 -1.46
C VAL A 69 -0.08 -4.02 -2.78
N SER A 70 -1.40 -4.12 -2.79
CA SER A 70 -2.19 -4.49 -3.96
C SER A 70 -3.03 -3.33 -4.45
N ARG A 71 -3.08 -3.17 -5.78
CA ARG A 71 -3.86 -2.16 -6.49
C ARG A 71 -5.11 -2.79 -7.10
N ASN A 72 -6.21 -2.03 -7.18
CA ASN A 72 -7.36 -2.46 -7.96
C ASN A 72 -7.11 -2.19 -9.46
N VAL A 73 -7.05 -3.26 -10.25
CA VAL A 73 -6.91 -3.21 -11.71
C VAL A 73 -8.00 -4.05 -12.33
N ASN A 74 -8.87 -3.44 -13.12
CA ASN A 74 -10.04 -4.09 -13.75
C ASN A 74 -10.88 -4.89 -12.73
N SER A 75 -11.22 -4.26 -11.61
CA SER A 75 -12.02 -4.85 -10.53
C SER A 75 -11.37 -6.03 -9.80
N ARG A 76 -10.05 -6.18 -9.91
CA ARG A 76 -9.28 -7.22 -9.20
C ARG A 76 -8.11 -6.61 -8.47
N TRP A 77 -7.88 -7.06 -7.24
CA TRP A 77 -6.68 -6.71 -6.50
C TRP A 77 -5.47 -7.45 -7.09
N ARG A 78 -4.48 -6.70 -7.54
CA ARG A 78 -3.24 -7.22 -8.10
C ARG A 78 -2.08 -6.69 -7.27
N LEU A 79 -1.15 -7.59 -6.91
CA LEU A 79 0.06 -7.21 -6.19
C LEU A 79 0.84 -6.18 -7.03
N ALA A 80 1.01 -4.98 -6.49
CA ALA A 80 1.68 -3.86 -7.14
C ALA A 80 3.11 -3.65 -6.62
N GLY A 81 3.31 -3.96 -5.34
CA GLY A 81 4.59 -3.79 -4.69
C GLY A 81 4.57 -4.33 -3.28
N TYR A 82 5.63 -4.03 -2.55
CA TYR A 82 5.79 -4.38 -1.15
C TYR A 82 6.47 -3.23 -0.42
N GLY A 83 6.49 -3.28 0.89
CA GLY A 83 7.18 -2.28 1.67
C GLY A 83 7.40 -2.71 3.10
N GLU A 84 7.83 -1.75 3.91
CA GLU A 84 8.05 -1.91 5.33
C GLU A 84 7.37 -0.77 6.09
N ILE A 85 6.67 -1.11 7.18
CA ILE A 85 6.05 -0.11 8.07
C ILE A 85 7.14 0.65 8.82
N LYS A 86 7.05 1.98 8.80
CA LYS A 86 7.88 2.88 9.61
C LYS A 86 7.26 3.11 10.98
#